data_AF-A0A2G5C5V6-F1
#
_entry.id   AF-A0A2G5C5V6-F1
#
_cell.length_a   1.000
_cell.length_b   1.000
_cell.length_c   1.000
_cell.angle_alpha   90.00
_cell.angle_beta   90.00
_cell.angle_gamma   90.00
#
_symmetry.space_group_name_H-M   'P 1'
#
loop_
_entity.id
_entity.type
_entity.pdbx_description
1 polymer ?
#
loop_
_entity_poly.entity_id
_entity_poly.type
_entity_poly.pdbx_seq_one_letter_code
_entity_poly.pdbx_strand_id
1 'polypeptide(L)'
;MSAVALLRVLVTTPAATTADTTKSIFVSNTAAAPLPLLIRNSSSSNCRLLIKGKRISRCTINNAAAGEVLVGIESPSSSSLQPTSSPEQKVYNVVLKQAALVQKKQSTTTTSTEDLDMPIPGTLTLLNEAYDRCREVCAEYAKTFYLGTLLMTQERRKAIWAIYVWCRRTDELVDGPNASHITPMALDRWESRLEDLFQGRPYDMLDAALSDTVGKFPVDIQPFKDMIEGMRLDLKKSRYKNFDELYLYCYYVAGTVGLMSVPVMGIAPESQATTESVYNAALSLGIANQLTNILRDVGEDARRGRVYLPQDELAQAGLSDEDIFAGKVTDKWRNFMKNQIKRARMFFDEAEKGVTQLSSASRWPVRTRIVYTYTDSK
;
A
#
# COMPACT_ATOMS: atom_id res chain seq x y z
N MET A 1 32.73 -5.08 13.17
CA MET A 1 33.37 -4.51 14.37
C MET A 1 33.53 -3.02 14.15
N SER A 2 32.69 -2.18 14.76
CA SER A 2 32.82 -0.71 14.66
C SER A 2 33.88 -0.22 15.64
N ALA A 3 34.86 0.56 15.17
CA ALA A 3 35.82 1.24 16.02
C ALA A 3 35.15 2.47 16.66
N VAL A 4 35.07 2.48 17.99
CA VAL A 4 34.64 3.65 18.79
C VAL A 4 35.86 4.54 19.00
N ALA A 5 35.86 5.76 18.46
CA ALA A 5 36.86 6.75 18.79
C ALA A 5 36.51 7.38 20.16
N LEU A 6 37.34 7.12 21.17
CA LEU A 6 37.23 7.69 22.52
C LEU A 6 37.89 9.07 22.55
N LEU A 7 37.11 10.13 22.75
CA LEU A 7 37.63 11.48 23.00
C LEU A 7 37.68 11.72 24.52
N ARG A 8 38.86 11.99 25.08
CA ARG A 8 39.01 12.43 26.49
C ARG A 8 38.82 13.94 26.58
N VAL A 9 37.92 14.41 27.45
CA VAL A 9 37.69 15.84 27.71
C VAL A 9 37.97 16.12 29.18
N LEU A 10 38.88 17.07 29.45
CA LEU A 10 39.21 17.53 30.81
C LEU A 10 38.41 18.81 31.09
N VAL A 11 37.59 18.81 32.14
CA VAL A 11 36.77 19.96 32.54
C VAL A 11 37.47 20.68 33.69
N THR A 12 37.93 21.91 33.50
CA THR A 12 38.37 22.79 34.58
C THR A 12 37.33 23.89 34.82
N THR A 13 37.05 24.19 36.09
CA THR A 13 36.14 25.28 36.49
C THR A 13 36.96 26.45 37.02
N PRO A 14 36.75 27.70 36.57
CA PRO A 14 37.35 28.86 37.21
C PRO A 14 36.52 29.29 38.44
N ALA A 15 37.21 29.81 39.46
CA ALA A 15 36.63 30.28 40.70
C ALA A 15 35.64 31.44 40.47
N ALA A 16 34.54 31.41 41.21
CA ALA A 16 33.37 32.26 41.03
C ALA A 16 33.60 33.71 41.47
N THR A 17 33.17 34.67 40.63
CA THR A 17 32.68 35.97 41.09
C THR A 17 31.74 36.60 40.03
N THR A 18 30.54 36.96 40.50
CA THR A 18 29.52 37.87 39.94
C THR A 18 28.86 37.57 38.57
N ALA A 19 27.60 37.10 38.68
CA ALA A 19 26.41 37.48 37.90
C ALA A 19 26.49 37.58 36.37
N ASP A 20 26.97 36.54 35.69
CA ASP A 20 26.45 36.14 34.38
C ASP A 20 26.75 34.65 34.19
N THR A 21 25.73 33.78 34.27
CA THR A 21 25.92 32.31 34.19
C THR A 21 26.12 31.84 32.75
N THR A 22 27.18 32.33 32.12
CA THR A 22 27.76 31.72 30.91
C THR A 22 28.97 30.89 31.35
N LYS A 23 28.78 29.58 31.56
CA LYS A 23 29.90 28.65 31.80
C LYS A 23 30.60 28.37 30.48
N SER A 24 31.73 29.02 30.24
CA SER A 24 32.63 28.72 29.12
C SER A 24 33.40 27.43 29.41
N ILE A 25 33.17 26.36 28.65
CA ILE A 25 33.96 25.12 28.74
C ILE A 25 35.01 25.16 27.63
N PHE A 26 36.28 25.15 27.99
CA PHE A 26 37.39 25.04 27.04
C PHE A 26 37.73 23.56 26.82
N VAL A 27 37.72 23.12 25.56
CA VAL A 27 38.15 21.76 25.16
C VAL A 27 39.52 21.89 24.52
N SER A 28 40.57 21.39 25.17
CA SER A 28 41.90 21.27 24.56
C SER A 28 42.06 19.90 23.91
N ASN A 29 42.25 19.85 22.60
CA ASN A 29 42.71 18.64 21.91
C ASN A 29 44.25 18.66 21.90
N THR A 30 44.92 17.59 22.32
CA THR A 30 46.40 17.51 22.27
C THR A 30 46.95 17.22 20.87
N ALA A 31 46.11 17.27 19.84
CA ALA A 31 46.54 17.29 18.45
C ALA A 31 45.66 18.25 17.65
N ALA A 32 46.29 19.32 17.12
CA ALA A 32 45.70 20.42 16.35
C ALA A 32 44.94 21.51 17.14
N ALA A 33 45.15 22.76 16.69
CA ALA A 33 44.87 24.04 17.35
C ALA A 33 43.48 24.18 18.02
N PRO A 34 43.37 24.94 19.14
CA PRO A 34 42.12 25.08 19.87
C PRO A 34 41.07 25.83 19.06
N LEU A 35 39.92 25.19 18.82
CA LEU A 35 38.74 25.81 18.22
C LEU A 35 37.75 26.20 19.32
N PRO A 36 37.20 27.43 19.33
CA PRO A 36 36.23 27.83 20.33
C PRO A 36 34.89 27.14 20.08
N LEU A 37 34.41 26.39 21.07
CA LEU A 37 33.07 25.79 21.12
C LEU A 37 32.21 26.62 22.07
N LEU A 38 31.09 27.14 21.55
CA LEU A 38 30.16 27.99 22.30
C LEU A 38 28.94 27.15 22.70
N ILE A 39 28.81 26.84 23.99
CA ILE A 39 27.65 26.13 24.56
C ILE A 39 26.75 27.17 25.22
N ARG A 40 25.52 27.34 24.72
CA ARG A 40 24.46 28.14 25.40
C ARG A 40 23.58 27.21 26.22
N ASN A 41 23.39 27.56 27.49
CA ASN A 41 22.67 26.74 28.47
C ASN A 41 21.16 27.01 28.40
N SER A 42 20.34 25.96 28.27
CA SER A 42 18.93 26.00 28.67
C SER A 42 18.63 24.74 29.48
N SER A 43 18.14 24.96 30.70
CA SER A 43 17.66 24.02 31.73
C SER A 43 17.44 22.55 31.31
N SER A 44 18.05 21.65 32.10
CA SER A 44 17.88 20.19 32.23
C SER A 44 17.27 19.41 31.05
N SER A 45 18.08 18.46 30.56
CA SER A 45 17.73 17.33 29.67
C SER A 45 17.90 17.51 28.17
N ASN A 46 18.34 18.67 27.66
CA ASN A 46 18.65 18.83 26.23
C ASN A 46 19.78 19.85 25.96
N CYS A 47 21.05 19.39 25.97
CA CYS A 47 22.16 20.18 25.42
C CYS A 47 22.25 20.00 23.91
N ARG A 48 22.23 21.10 23.14
CA ARG A 48 22.50 21.10 21.70
C ARG A 48 23.95 21.50 21.44
N LEU A 49 24.75 20.58 20.90
CA LEU A 49 26.12 20.86 20.44
C LEU A 49 26.10 21.21 18.95
N LEU A 50 26.76 22.30 18.56
CA LEU A 50 26.92 22.72 17.16
C LEU A 50 28.39 22.68 16.78
N ILE A 51 28.74 21.82 15.82
CA ILE A 51 30.06 21.81 15.17
C ILE A 51 29.82 22.10 13.67
N LYS A 52 30.36 23.22 13.17
CA LYS A 52 30.31 23.66 11.75
C LYS A 52 29.06 23.23 10.97
N GLY A 53 27.88 23.71 11.40
CA GLY A 53 26.66 23.69 10.58
C GLY A 53 25.96 22.33 10.37
N LYS A 54 26.33 21.26 11.09
CA LYS A 54 25.58 19.98 11.07
C LYS A 54 24.96 19.68 12.44
N ARG A 55 23.68 19.29 12.46
CA ARG A 55 22.93 18.88 13.67
C ARG A 55 23.37 17.48 14.10
N ILE A 56 23.69 17.31 15.38
CA ILE A 56 23.87 16.00 16.03
C ILE A 56 22.56 15.67 16.76
N SER A 57 22.05 14.44 16.58
CA SER A 57 20.66 14.09 16.91
C SER A 57 20.44 13.56 18.33
N ARG A 58 21.46 13.33 19.16
CA ARG A 58 21.30 12.96 20.58
C ARG A 58 22.58 13.16 21.37
N CYS A 59 22.48 13.74 22.57
CA CYS A 59 23.55 13.82 23.56
C CYS A 59 22.97 13.42 24.91
N THR A 60 23.49 12.36 25.53
CA THR A 60 23.02 11.87 26.82
C THR A 60 24.05 12.22 27.89
N ILE A 61 23.66 12.98 28.91
CA ILE A 61 24.51 13.36 30.04
C ILE A 61 24.11 12.49 31.24
N ASN A 62 25.00 11.59 31.68
CA ASN A 62 24.83 10.87 32.95
C ASN A 62 25.68 11.57 34.03
N ASN A 63 25.03 12.11 35.06
CA ASN A 63 25.65 12.62 36.29
C ASN A 63 25.58 11.50 37.36
N ALA A 64 26.50 11.34 38.33
CA ALA A 64 27.65 12.12 38.73
C ALA A 64 28.57 11.25 39.63
N ALA A 65 29.88 11.29 39.38
CA ALA A 65 30.96 11.42 40.37
C ALA A 65 32.29 11.28 39.61
N ALA A 66 33.12 12.33 39.64
CA ALA A 66 34.41 12.44 38.96
C ALA A 66 34.38 12.44 37.40
N GLY A 67 34.37 13.65 36.83
CA GLY A 67 35.36 14.07 35.84
C GLY A 67 35.42 13.45 34.43
N GLU A 68 34.52 12.54 34.02
CA GLU A 68 34.56 11.98 32.66
C GLU A 68 33.21 12.05 31.94
N VAL A 69 33.21 12.62 30.72
CA VAL A 69 32.05 12.62 29.80
C VAL A 69 32.40 11.79 28.58
N LEU A 70 31.71 10.66 28.39
CA LEU A 70 31.80 9.83 27.19
C LEU A 70 30.85 10.38 26.12
N VAL A 71 31.42 10.85 25.01
CA VAL A 71 30.66 11.23 23.82
C VAL A 71 30.80 10.13 22.78
N GLY A 72 29.74 9.35 22.57
CA GLY A 72 29.66 8.41 21.45
C GLY A 72 29.38 9.17 20.16
N ILE A 73 30.35 9.19 19.25
CA ILE A 73 30.15 9.67 17.88
C ILE A 73 29.76 8.45 17.04
N GLU A 74 28.47 8.30 16.76
CA GLU A 74 28.06 7.44 15.64
C GLU A 74 28.49 8.13 14.35
N SER A 75 29.54 7.58 13.73
CA SER A 75 29.88 7.90 12.34
C SER A 75 28.63 7.67 11.48
N PRO A 76 28.31 8.55 10.52
CA PRO A 76 27.25 8.25 9.58
C PRO A 76 27.69 6.98 8.85
N SER A 77 27.00 5.86 9.11
CA SER A 77 27.10 4.69 8.26
C SER A 77 26.90 5.16 6.84
N SER A 78 27.89 4.88 5.99
CA SER A 78 27.80 4.99 4.54
C SER A 78 26.37 4.68 4.12
N SER A 79 25.69 5.66 3.51
CA SER A 79 24.40 5.46 2.88
C SER A 79 24.51 4.21 2.01
N SER A 80 23.94 3.10 2.48
CA SER A 80 23.46 2.09 1.56
C SER A 80 22.40 2.82 0.75
N LEU A 81 22.78 3.29 -0.44
CA LEU A 81 21.86 3.37 -1.56
C LEU A 81 21.29 1.95 -1.70
N GLN A 82 20.23 1.65 -0.96
CA GLN A 82 19.32 0.62 -1.41
C GLN A 82 18.89 1.09 -2.79
N PRO A 83 19.09 0.30 -3.86
CA PRO A 83 18.57 0.68 -5.16
C PRO A 83 17.09 0.94 -4.95
N THR A 84 16.63 2.15 -5.30
CA THR A 84 15.20 2.46 -5.30
C THR A 84 14.57 1.46 -6.26
N SER A 85 14.00 0.39 -5.72
CA SER A 85 13.43 -0.68 -6.51
C SER A 85 12.35 -0.09 -7.42
N SER A 86 12.34 -0.47 -8.70
CA SER A 86 11.31 -0.02 -9.64
C SER A 86 9.91 -0.30 -9.08
N PRO A 87 8.88 0.47 -9.50
CA PRO A 87 7.51 0.18 -9.10
C PRO A 87 7.10 -1.29 -9.34
N GLU A 88 7.49 -1.85 -10.48
CA GLU A 88 7.28 -3.27 -10.80
C GLU A 88 7.93 -4.20 -9.78
N GLN A 89 9.19 -3.93 -9.39
CA GLN A 89 9.89 -4.75 -8.39
C GLN A 89 9.21 -4.68 -7.01
N LYS A 90 8.65 -3.53 -6.63
CA LYS A 90 7.89 -3.40 -5.38
C LYS A 90 6.65 -4.28 -5.41
N VAL A 91 5.88 -4.20 -6.49
CA VAL A 91 4.67 -5.02 -6.69
C VAL A 91 5.02 -6.50 -6.71
N TYR A 92 6.09 -6.87 -7.43
CA TYR A 92 6.57 -8.24 -7.50
C TYR A 92 6.95 -8.81 -6.12
N ASN A 93 7.61 -8.02 -5.26
CA ASN A 93 7.94 -8.44 -3.91
C ASN A 93 6.67 -8.73 -3.07
N VAL A 94 5.60 -7.95 -3.27
CA VAL A 94 4.30 -8.22 -2.61
C VAL A 94 3.72 -9.53 -3.12
N VAL A 95 3.68 -9.75 -4.44
CA VAL A 95 3.23 -11.00 -5.07
C VAL A 95 3.96 -12.21 -4.48
N LEU A 96 5.29 -12.16 -4.38
CA LEU A 96 6.09 -13.25 -3.80
C LEU A 96 5.71 -13.53 -2.34
N LYS A 97 5.53 -12.49 -1.54
CA LYS A 97 5.09 -12.62 -0.14
C LYS A 97 3.71 -13.29 -0.06
N GLN A 98 2.76 -12.88 -0.91
CA GLN A 98 1.42 -13.49 -0.94
C GLN A 98 1.48 -14.98 -1.32
N ALA A 99 2.23 -15.30 -2.38
CA ALA A 99 2.37 -16.67 -2.85
C ALA A 99 2.96 -17.60 -1.78
N ALA A 100 3.99 -17.13 -1.06
CA ALA A 100 4.61 -17.87 0.03
C ALA A 100 3.65 -18.13 1.21
N LEU A 101 2.78 -17.16 1.55
CA LEU A 101 1.79 -17.31 2.62
C LEU A 101 0.77 -18.40 2.32
N VAL A 102 0.25 -18.45 1.09
CA VAL A 102 -0.70 -19.49 0.67
C VAL A 102 -0.06 -20.88 0.70
N GLN A 103 1.17 -21.01 0.22
CA GLN A 103 1.90 -22.27 0.23
C GLN A 103 2.13 -22.78 1.67
N LYS A 104 2.47 -21.88 2.61
CA LYS A 104 2.66 -22.24 4.02
C LYS A 104 1.36 -22.73 4.68
N LYS A 105 0.19 -22.15 4.36
CA LYS A 105 -1.10 -22.59 4.92
C LYS A 105 -1.55 -23.94 4.30
N GLN A 106 -1.28 -24.15 3.01
CA GLN A 106 -1.56 -25.44 2.35
C GLN A 106 -0.76 -26.60 2.96
N SER A 107 0.51 -26.37 3.34
CA SER A 107 1.33 -27.43 3.97
C SER A 107 0.95 -27.73 5.42
N THR A 108 0.42 -26.76 6.16
CA THR A 108 -0.02 -26.93 7.56
C THR A 108 -1.43 -27.52 7.69
N THR A 109 -2.29 -27.33 6.69
CA THR A 109 -3.65 -27.91 6.67
C THR A 109 -3.63 -29.44 6.51
N THR A 110 -2.52 -30.03 6.03
CA THR A 110 -2.35 -31.49 5.90
C THR A 110 -2.04 -32.19 7.24
N THR A 111 -1.99 -31.49 8.39
CA THR A 111 -1.55 -32.11 9.66
C THR A 111 -2.35 -31.68 10.90
N SER A 112 -3.59 -31.19 10.76
CA SER A 112 -4.43 -30.93 11.95
C SER A 112 -5.91 -31.23 11.69
N THR A 113 -6.37 -32.34 12.27
CA THR A 113 -7.79 -32.60 12.53
C THR A 113 -8.19 -31.91 13.83
N GLU A 114 -9.09 -30.93 13.68
CA GLU A 114 -10.17 -30.52 14.58
C GLU A 114 -9.87 -30.15 16.04
N ASP A 115 -9.93 -28.83 16.33
CA ASP A 115 -10.56 -28.31 17.55
C ASP A 115 -11.70 -27.38 17.10
N LEU A 116 -12.94 -27.84 17.26
CA LEU A 116 -14.15 -27.09 16.96
C LEU A 116 -14.63 -26.36 18.23
N ASP A 117 -14.24 -25.09 18.37
CA ASP A 117 -14.92 -24.17 19.29
C ASP A 117 -16.36 -23.96 18.79
N MET A 118 -17.33 -24.41 19.58
CA MET A 118 -18.76 -24.24 19.30
C MET A 118 -19.14 -22.75 19.35
N PRO A 119 -19.64 -22.14 18.25
CA PRO A 119 -20.03 -20.74 18.26
C PRO A 119 -21.25 -20.51 19.17
N ILE A 120 -21.22 -19.43 19.95
CA ILE A 120 -22.37 -18.99 20.76
C ILE A 120 -23.55 -18.70 19.81
N PRO A 121 -24.77 -19.21 20.07
CA PRO A 121 -25.91 -19.16 19.14
C PRO A 121 -26.34 -17.78 18.59
N GLY A 122 -25.92 -16.67 19.21
CA GLY A 122 -26.19 -15.31 18.71
C GLY A 122 -25.15 -14.78 17.71
N THR A 123 -23.90 -15.25 17.79
CA THR A 123 -22.78 -14.76 16.97
C THR A 123 -22.92 -15.20 15.52
N LEU A 124 -23.43 -16.41 15.28
CA LEU A 124 -23.69 -16.93 13.92
C LEU A 124 -24.77 -16.12 13.19
N THR A 125 -25.80 -15.67 13.91
CA THR A 125 -26.91 -14.88 13.35
C THR A 125 -26.42 -13.51 12.90
N LEU A 126 -25.70 -12.80 13.77
CA LEU A 126 -25.10 -11.49 13.45
C LEU A 126 -24.10 -11.56 12.29
N LEU A 127 -23.30 -12.62 12.24
CA LEU A 127 -22.35 -12.82 11.14
C LEU A 127 -23.06 -13.10 9.81
N ASN A 128 -24.15 -13.86 9.83
CA ASN A 128 -24.95 -14.08 8.62
C ASN A 128 -25.60 -12.78 8.14
N GLU A 129 -26.16 -11.97 9.04
CA GLU A 129 -26.69 -10.64 8.72
C GLU A 129 -25.61 -9.72 8.14
N ALA A 130 -24.39 -9.76 8.69
CA ALA A 130 -23.25 -9.01 8.15
C ALA A 130 -22.91 -9.40 6.70
N TYR A 131 -22.83 -10.70 6.40
CA TYR A 131 -22.62 -11.17 5.03
C TYR A 131 -23.78 -10.86 4.09
N ASP A 132 -25.01 -10.89 4.60
CA ASP A 132 -26.21 -10.53 3.84
C ASP A 132 -26.23 -9.04 3.51
N ARG A 133 -25.76 -8.18 4.41
CA ARG A 133 -25.55 -6.77 4.10
C ARG A 133 -24.47 -6.59 3.04
N CYS A 134 -23.38 -7.36 3.12
CA CYS A 134 -22.35 -7.34 2.08
C CYS A 134 -22.91 -7.77 0.70
N ARG A 135 -23.79 -8.78 0.68
CA ARG A 135 -24.49 -9.24 -0.52
C ARG A 135 -25.31 -8.12 -1.16
N GLU A 136 -26.10 -7.41 -0.36
CA GLU A 136 -26.97 -6.32 -0.83
C GLU A 136 -26.17 -5.20 -1.48
N VAL A 137 -25.11 -4.74 -0.82
CA VAL A 137 -24.21 -3.71 -1.37
C VAL A 137 -23.56 -4.19 -2.67
N CYS A 138 -23.08 -5.44 -2.71
CA CYS A 138 -22.50 -6.00 -3.94
C CYS A 138 -23.52 -6.09 -5.09
N ALA A 139 -24.76 -6.51 -4.80
CA ALA A 139 -25.83 -6.61 -5.79
C ALA A 139 -26.26 -5.23 -6.34
N GLU A 140 -26.24 -4.20 -5.50
CA GLU A 140 -26.60 -2.83 -5.87
C GLU A 140 -25.54 -2.18 -6.78
N TYR A 141 -24.27 -2.20 -6.35
CA TYR A 141 -23.20 -1.42 -6.99
C TYR A 141 -22.40 -2.20 -8.03
N ALA A 142 -22.48 -3.53 -8.07
CA ALA A 142 -21.62 -4.37 -8.90
C ALA A 142 -22.39 -5.46 -9.67
N LYS A 143 -23.54 -5.14 -10.25
CA LYS A 143 -24.49 -6.12 -10.86
C LYS A 143 -23.83 -7.28 -11.62
N THR A 144 -22.95 -7.00 -12.59
CA THR A 144 -22.27 -8.04 -13.38
C THR A 144 -21.32 -8.89 -12.54
N PHE A 145 -20.58 -8.26 -11.63
CA PHE A 145 -19.69 -8.96 -10.70
C PHE A 145 -20.50 -9.83 -9.72
N TYR A 146 -21.57 -9.28 -9.14
CA TYR A 146 -22.50 -10.00 -8.27
C TYR A 146 -23.06 -11.24 -8.96
N LEU A 147 -23.56 -11.13 -10.19
CA LEU A 147 -24.04 -12.28 -10.96
C LEU A 147 -22.94 -13.34 -11.16
N GLY A 148 -21.70 -12.92 -11.41
CA GLY A 148 -20.55 -13.83 -11.47
C GLY A 148 -20.31 -14.58 -10.15
N THR A 149 -20.43 -13.91 -9.00
CA THR A 149 -20.27 -14.56 -7.68
C THR A 149 -21.32 -15.64 -7.41
N LEU A 150 -22.48 -15.61 -8.08
CA LEU A 150 -23.52 -16.64 -7.93
C LEU A 150 -23.10 -18.01 -8.49
N LEU A 151 -21.99 -18.09 -9.23
CA LEU A 151 -21.39 -19.34 -9.71
C LEU A 151 -20.39 -19.95 -8.71
N MET A 152 -20.05 -19.24 -7.63
CA MET A 152 -19.12 -19.71 -6.59
C MET A 152 -19.84 -20.52 -5.50
N THR A 153 -19.11 -21.27 -4.68
CA THR A 153 -19.67 -21.87 -3.46
C THR A 153 -20.18 -20.79 -2.50
N GLN A 154 -21.08 -21.15 -1.57
CA GLN A 154 -21.66 -20.20 -0.61
C GLN A 154 -20.59 -19.55 0.28
N GLU A 155 -19.59 -20.31 0.69
CA GLU A 155 -18.48 -19.83 1.50
C GLU A 155 -17.64 -18.77 0.75
N ARG A 156 -17.25 -19.08 -0.49
CA ARG A 156 -16.41 -18.19 -1.30
C ARG A 156 -17.13 -16.92 -1.73
N ARG A 157 -18.41 -17.01 -2.12
CA ARG A 157 -19.17 -15.80 -2.48
C ARG A 157 -19.29 -14.84 -1.31
N LYS A 158 -19.53 -15.35 -0.08
CA LYS A 158 -19.61 -14.53 1.14
C LYS A 158 -18.31 -13.79 1.38
N ALA A 159 -17.17 -14.49 1.30
CA ALA A 159 -15.84 -13.90 1.43
C ALA A 159 -15.56 -12.84 0.35
N ILE A 160 -15.90 -13.11 -0.92
CA ILE A 160 -15.74 -12.15 -2.01
C ILE A 160 -16.62 -10.90 -1.81
N TRP A 161 -17.85 -11.05 -1.31
CA TRP A 161 -18.70 -9.90 -0.99
C TRP A 161 -18.11 -9.04 0.11
N ALA A 162 -17.56 -9.65 1.17
CA ALA A 162 -16.91 -8.91 2.26
C ALA A 162 -15.69 -8.12 1.75
N ILE A 163 -14.83 -8.74 0.93
CA ILE A 163 -13.69 -8.06 0.29
C ILE A 163 -14.17 -6.91 -0.60
N TYR A 164 -15.15 -7.17 -1.48
CA TYR A 164 -15.69 -6.14 -2.37
C TYR A 164 -16.23 -4.94 -1.60
N VAL A 165 -17.01 -5.17 -0.56
CA VAL A 165 -17.61 -4.09 0.24
C VAL A 165 -16.54 -3.30 0.98
N TRP A 166 -15.48 -3.94 1.50
CA TRP A 166 -14.37 -3.20 2.08
C TRP A 166 -13.65 -2.34 1.05
N CYS A 167 -13.37 -2.87 -0.15
CA CYS A 167 -12.78 -2.10 -1.24
C CYS A 167 -13.66 -0.91 -1.61
N ARG A 168 -14.97 -1.12 -1.78
CA ARG A 168 -15.95 -0.08 -2.11
C ARG A 168 -15.99 1.03 -1.06
N ARG A 169 -16.04 0.67 0.22
CA ARG A 169 -16.03 1.64 1.32
C ARG A 169 -14.74 2.46 1.36
N THR A 170 -13.62 1.82 1.00
CA THR A 170 -12.30 2.48 0.91
C THR A 170 -12.27 3.49 -0.24
N ASP A 171 -12.76 3.11 -1.41
CA ASP A 171 -12.92 3.95 -2.61
C ASP A 171 -13.84 5.17 -2.36
N GLU A 172 -14.98 4.95 -1.70
CA GLU A 172 -15.94 6.00 -1.37
C GLU A 172 -15.39 7.06 -0.40
N LEU A 173 -14.27 6.80 0.30
CA LEU A 173 -13.61 7.84 1.12
C LEU A 173 -13.07 8.98 0.25
N VAL A 174 -12.65 8.69 -0.98
CA VAL A 174 -12.00 9.67 -1.88
C VAL A 174 -12.80 9.98 -3.15
N ASP A 175 -13.78 9.14 -3.50
CA ASP A 175 -14.70 9.36 -4.63
C ASP A 175 -16.16 9.60 -4.22
N GLY A 176 -16.50 9.44 -2.94
CA GLY A 176 -17.86 9.64 -2.46
C GLY A 176 -18.28 11.13 -2.36
N PRO A 177 -19.55 11.40 -1.99
CA PRO A 177 -20.07 12.78 -1.86
C PRO A 177 -19.26 13.67 -0.91
N ASN A 178 -18.54 13.06 0.05
CA ASN A 178 -17.71 13.74 1.04
C ASN A 178 -16.22 13.77 0.68
N ALA A 179 -15.84 13.37 -0.54
CA ALA A 179 -14.47 13.33 -1.03
C ALA A 179 -13.72 14.66 -0.85
N SER A 180 -14.40 15.79 -1.06
CA SER A 180 -13.82 17.13 -0.89
C SER A 180 -13.41 17.46 0.56
N HIS A 181 -13.91 16.69 1.53
CA HIS A 181 -13.67 16.89 2.97
C HIS A 181 -12.76 15.83 3.58
N ILE A 182 -12.33 14.83 2.79
CA ILE A 182 -11.45 13.79 3.30
C ILE A 182 -10.06 14.36 3.58
N THR A 183 -9.48 13.92 4.69
CA THR A 183 -8.15 14.35 5.13
C THR A 183 -7.22 13.15 5.17
N PRO A 184 -5.89 13.34 5.04
CA PRO A 184 -4.93 12.27 5.27
C PRO A 184 -5.15 11.55 6.62
N MET A 185 -5.52 12.30 7.66
CA MET A 185 -5.85 11.73 8.98
C MET A 185 -7.06 10.77 8.96
N ALA A 186 -8.01 10.96 8.05
CA ALA A 186 -9.12 10.02 7.89
C ALA A 186 -8.65 8.68 7.32
N LEU A 187 -7.70 8.70 6.36
CA LEU A 187 -7.07 7.49 5.83
C LEU A 187 -6.18 6.81 6.88
N ASP A 188 -5.52 7.56 7.75
CA ASP A 188 -4.75 6.97 8.86
C ASP A 188 -5.66 6.27 9.88
N ARG A 189 -6.83 6.85 10.18
CA ARG A 189 -7.86 6.17 11.01
C ARG A 189 -8.42 4.93 10.32
N TRP A 190 -8.60 4.98 8.99
CA TRP A 190 -9.05 3.83 8.22
C TRP A 190 -8.01 2.70 8.23
N GLU A 191 -6.72 3.02 8.11
CA GLU A 191 -5.64 2.03 8.25
C GLU A 191 -5.57 1.44 9.66
N SER A 192 -5.71 2.25 10.72
CA SER A 192 -5.79 1.73 12.10
C SER A 192 -6.97 0.77 12.28
N ARG A 193 -8.12 1.11 11.72
CA ARG A 193 -9.33 0.27 11.76
C ARG A 193 -9.14 -1.06 11.00
N LEU A 194 -8.42 -1.02 9.88
CA LEU A 194 -8.01 -2.22 9.15
C LEU A 194 -7.11 -3.12 10.01
N GLU A 195 -6.16 -2.54 10.75
CA GLU A 195 -5.30 -3.32 11.66
C GLU A 195 -6.09 -3.97 12.80
N ASP A 196 -7.02 -3.24 13.41
CA ASP A 196 -7.91 -3.78 14.45
C ASP A 196 -8.76 -4.95 13.93
N LEU A 197 -9.32 -4.79 12.73
CA LEU A 197 -10.11 -5.82 12.05
C LEU A 197 -9.31 -7.11 11.82
N PHE A 198 -8.08 -7.00 11.34
CA PHE A 198 -7.18 -8.14 11.13
C PHE A 198 -6.73 -8.81 12.43
N GLN A 199 -6.87 -8.12 13.57
CA GLN A 199 -6.65 -8.66 14.90
C GLN A 199 -7.95 -9.17 15.57
N GLY A 200 -9.05 -9.31 14.82
CA GLY A 200 -10.32 -9.81 15.33
C GLY A 200 -11.15 -8.79 16.10
N ARG A 201 -10.89 -7.49 15.94
CA ARG A 201 -11.63 -6.40 16.59
C ARG A 201 -12.37 -5.55 15.55
N PRO A 202 -13.47 -6.06 14.97
CA PRO A 202 -14.25 -5.31 13.98
C PRO A 202 -14.97 -4.11 14.62
N TYR A 203 -15.05 -2.99 13.90
CA TYR A 203 -15.76 -1.80 14.37
C TYR A 203 -17.27 -1.85 14.10
N ASP A 204 -17.69 -2.45 12.99
CA ASP A 204 -19.11 -2.61 12.62
C ASP A 204 -19.40 -3.97 11.97
N MET A 205 -20.64 -4.18 11.51
CA MET A 205 -21.07 -5.44 10.89
C MET A 205 -20.29 -5.78 9.61
N LEU A 206 -19.95 -4.79 8.78
CA LEU A 206 -19.24 -5.04 7.52
C LEU A 206 -17.79 -5.42 7.81
N ASP A 207 -17.19 -4.81 8.83
CA ASP A 207 -15.89 -5.22 9.35
C ASP A 207 -15.93 -6.63 9.93
N ALA A 208 -17.02 -7.02 10.62
CA ALA A 208 -17.16 -8.36 11.17
C ALA A 208 -17.16 -9.43 10.07
N ALA A 209 -17.83 -9.18 8.94
CA ALA A 209 -17.80 -10.08 7.79
C ALA A 209 -16.38 -10.25 7.21
N LEU A 210 -15.63 -9.16 7.07
CA LEU A 210 -14.25 -9.25 6.58
C LEU A 210 -13.30 -9.86 7.63
N SER A 211 -13.48 -9.57 8.92
CA SER A 211 -12.70 -10.15 10.02
C SER A 211 -12.84 -11.67 10.04
N ASP A 212 -14.08 -12.18 9.91
CA ASP A 212 -14.35 -13.62 9.75
C ASP A 212 -13.71 -14.19 8.47
N THR A 213 -13.78 -13.45 7.35
CA THR A 213 -13.17 -13.85 6.07
C THR A 213 -11.65 -14.02 6.20
N VAL A 214 -10.94 -13.05 6.79
CA VAL A 214 -9.47 -13.12 6.92
C VAL A 214 -9.01 -14.14 7.96
N GLY A 215 -9.88 -14.54 8.90
CA GLY A 215 -9.63 -15.70 9.76
C GLY A 215 -9.68 -17.03 9.01
N LYS A 216 -10.61 -17.17 8.06
CA LYS A 216 -10.81 -18.40 7.28
C LYS A 216 -9.80 -18.57 6.14
N PHE A 217 -9.56 -17.51 5.37
CA PHE A 217 -8.71 -17.56 4.18
C PHE A 217 -7.28 -17.04 4.45
N PRO A 218 -6.23 -17.53 3.77
CA PRO A 218 -4.86 -17.01 3.89
C PRO A 218 -4.70 -15.64 3.19
N VAL A 219 -5.42 -14.63 3.66
CA VAL A 219 -5.39 -13.29 3.11
C VAL A 219 -4.39 -12.44 3.90
N ASP A 220 -3.39 -11.88 3.24
CA ASP A 220 -2.43 -10.97 3.89
C ASP A 220 -3.02 -9.55 3.98
N ILE A 221 -2.59 -8.80 4.99
CA ILE A 221 -3.02 -7.41 5.17
C ILE A 221 -2.38 -6.45 4.15
N GLN A 222 -1.23 -6.80 3.56
CA GLN A 222 -0.47 -5.86 2.72
C GLN A 222 -1.26 -5.31 1.53
N PRO A 223 -2.00 -6.11 0.72
CA PRO A 223 -2.81 -5.57 -0.36
C PRO A 223 -3.86 -4.55 0.11
N PHE A 224 -4.38 -4.69 1.34
CA PHE A 224 -5.34 -3.72 1.91
C PHE A 224 -4.65 -2.41 2.24
N LYS A 225 -3.47 -2.46 2.88
CA LYS A 225 -2.65 -1.27 3.14
C LYS A 225 -2.26 -0.56 1.85
N ASP A 226 -1.88 -1.34 0.84
CA ASP A 226 -1.51 -0.84 -0.47
C ASP A 226 -2.70 -0.14 -1.17
N MET A 227 -3.92 -0.65 -1.03
CA MET A 227 -5.11 0.04 -1.53
C MET A 227 -5.35 1.38 -0.84
N ILE A 228 -5.16 1.46 0.49
CA ILE A 228 -5.22 2.73 1.23
C ILE A 228 -4.17 3.71 0.74
N GLU A 229 -2.96 3.23 0.40
CA GLU A 229 -1.93 4.07 -0.20
C GLU A 229 -2.36 4.61 -1.58
N GLY A 230 -3.08 3.81 -2.38
CA GLY A 230 -3.74 4.29 -3.59
C GLY A 230 -4.66 5.47 -3.33
N MET A 231 -5.51 5.37 -2.31
CA MET A 231 -6.40 6.48 -1.92
C MET A 231 -5.61 7.73 -1.48
N ARG A 232 -4.48 7.56 -0.79
CA ARG A 232 -3.59 8.69 -0.43
C ARG A 232 -3.00 9.38 -1.66
N LEU A 233 -2.68 8.63 -2.72
CA LEU A 233 -2.23 9.19 -3.99
C LEU A 233 -3.35 10.00 -4.66
N ASP A 234 -4.59 9.51 -4.65
CA ASP A 234 -5.73 10.21 -5.25
C ASP A 234 -6.01 11.58 -4.63
N LEU A 235 -5.62 11.81 -3.38
CA LEU A 235 -5.75 13.13 -2.74
C LEU A 235 -4.79 14.19 -3.29
N LYS A 236 -3.69 13.78 -3.94
CA LYS A 236 -2.56 14.68 -4.23
C LYS A 236 -2.13 14.67 -5.69
N LYS A 237 -2.32 13.54 -6.38
CA LYS A 237 -1.75 13.30 -7.70
C LYS A 237 -2.85 13.29 -8.75
N SER A 238 -2.69 14.14 -9.75
CA SER A 238 -3.62 14.23 -10.88
C SER A 238 -2.97 13.89 -12.22
N ARG A 239 -1.64 13.71 -12.26
CA ARG A 239 -0.82 13.47 -13.46
C ARG A 239 0.24 12.41 -13.22
N TYR A 240 0.55 11.63 -14.24
CA TYR A 240 1.50 10.51 -14.17
C TYR A 240 2.60 10.71 -15.21
N LYS A 241 3.85 10.76 -14.75
CA LYS A 241 5.00 11.08 -15.60
C LYS A 241 5.18 10.07 -16.74
N ASN A 242 5.02 8.79 -16.41
CA ASN A 242 5.26 7.66 -17.30
C ASN A 242 4.36 6.48 -16.94
N PHE A 243 4.42 5.42 -17.76
CA PHE A 243 3.63 4.23 -17.52
C PHE A 243 3.97 3.54 -16.20
N ASP A 244 5.21 3.56 -15.72
CA ASP A 244 5.57 2.92 -14.44
C ASP A 244 4.82 3.54 -13.24
N GLU A 245 4.66 4.87 -13.25
CA GLU A 245 3.87 5.56 -12.24
C GLU A 245 2.37 5.21 -12.35
N LEU A 246 1.86 5.12 -13.58
CA LEU A 246 0.47 4.74 -13.84
C LEU A 246 0.20 3.28 -13.45
N TYR A 247 1.15 2.39 -13.75
CA TYR A 247 1.14 0.97 -13.40
C TYR A 247 1.06 0.82 -11.87
N LEU A 248 1.89 1.56 -11.13
CA LEU A 248 1.86 1.52 -9.67
C LEU A 248 0.50 1.98 -9.11
N TYR A 249 -0.10 2.99 -9.72
CA TYR A 249 -1.44 3.41 -9.36
C TYR A 249 -2.48 2.34 -9.67
N CYS A 250 -2.45 1.74 -10.86
CA CYS A 250 -3.35 0.64 -11.24
C CYS A 250 -3.19 -0.56 -10.30
N TYR A 251 -1.96 -0.84 -9.85
CA TYR A 251 -1.70 -1.82 -8.81
C TYR A 251 -2.45 -1.47 -7.54
N TYR A 252 -2.26 -0.27 -6.98
CA TYR A 252 -2.86 0.11 -5.71
C TYR A 252 -4.38 0.05 -5.72
N VAL A 253 -5.04 0.60 -6.74
CA VAL A 253 -6.50 0.75 -6.75
C VAL A 253 -7.27 -0.45 -7.32
N ALA A 254 -6.60 -1.35 -8.04
CA ALA A 254 -7.26 -2.50 -8.67
C ALA A 254 -6.46 -3.81 -8.63
N GLY A 255 -5.15 -3.76 -8.80
CA GLY A 255 -4.28 -4.94 -8.70
C GLY A 255 -4.34 -5.60 -7.32
N THR A 256 -4.37 -4.80 -6.27
CA THR A 256 -4.54 -5.23 -4.86
C THR A 256 -5.80 -6.07 -4.67
N VAL A 257 -6.93 -5.69 -5.28
CA VAL A 257 -8.19 -6.44 -5.23
C VAL A 257 -8.03 -7.85 -5.81
N GLY A 258 -7.27 -7.98 -6.90
CA GLY A 258 -6.88 -9.28 -7.45
C GLY A 258 -6.11 -10.11 -6.42
N LEU A 259 -5.11 -9.52 -5.76
CA LEU A 259 -4.29 -10.21 -4.76
C LEU A 259 -5.10 -10.66 -3.53
N MET A 260 -6.04 -9.83 -3.07
CA MET A 260 -6.97 -10.18 -1.97
C MET A 260 -7.87 -11.38 -2.32
N SER A 261 -8.21 -11.50 -3.60
CA SER A 261 -9.21 -12.47 -4.07
C SER A 261 -8.64 -13.86 -4.34
N VAL A 262 -7.35 -13.98 -4.69
CA VAL A 262 -6.71 -15.28 -5.02
C VAL A 262 -6.85 -16.32 -3.88
N PRO A 263 -6.56 -16.00 -2.60
CA PRO A 263 -6.76 -16.93 -1.49
C PRO A 263 -8.17 -17.50 -1.39
N VAL A 264 -9.18 -16.70 -1.72
CA VAL A 264 -10.60 -17.08 -1.66
C VAL A 264 -10.99 -17.91 -2.88
N MET A 265 -10.51 -17.52 -4.07
CA MET A 265 -10.78 -18.24 -5.31
C MET A 265 -10.15 -19.63 -5.32
N GLY A 266 -8.98 -19.79 -4.70
CA GLY A 266 -8.25 -21.05 -4.60
C GLY A 266 -7.63 -21.50 -5.92
N ILE A 267 -6.44 -22.06 -5.83
CA ILE A 267 -5.72 -22.68 -6.96
C ILE A 267 -6.18 -24.13 -7.09
N ALA A 268 -6.39 -24.60 -8.32
CA ALA A 268 -6.82 -25.98 -8.55
C ALA A 268 -5.74 -26.97 -8.09
N PRO A 269 -6.07 -28.07 -7.38
CA PRO A 269 -5.08 -29.06 -6.97
C PRO A 269 -4.27 -29.66 -8.12
N GLU A 270 -4.87 -29.76 -9.30
CA GLU A 270 -4.25 -30.27 -10.53
C GLU A 270 -3.44 -29.21 -11.31
N SER A 271 -3.47 -27.95 -10.86
CA SER A 271 -2.76 -26.84 -11.50
C SER A 271 -1.25 -27.09 -11.53
N GLN A 272 -0.65 -26.97 -12.71
CA GLN A 272 0.81 -27.03 -12.88
C GLN A 272 1.47 -25.65 -12.77
N ALA A 273 0.66 -24.58 -12.70
CA ALA A 273 1.15 -23.23 -12.51
C ALA A 273 1.67 -23.01 -11.08
N THR A 274 2.74 -22.22 -10.96
CA THR A 274 3.22 -21.76 -9.66
C THR A 274 2.19 -20.84 -9.00
N THR A 275 2.13 -20.83 -7.68
CA THR A 275 1.27 -19.89 -6.93
C THR A 275 1.54 -18.46 -7.37
N GLU A 276 2.81 -18.09 -7.52
CA GLU A 276 3.25 -16.79 -8.01
C GLU A 276 2.62 -16.42 -9.36
N SER A 277 2.62 -17.33 -10.34
CA SER A 277 2.07 -17.02 -11.66
C SER A 277 0.55 -16.81 -11.63
N VAL A 278 -0.17 -17.49 -10.74
CA VAL A 278 -1.60 -17.25 -10.51
C VAL A 278 -1.84 -15.87 -9.91
N TYR A 279 -1.01 -15.46 -8.93
CA TYR A 279 -1.07 -14.10 -8.38
C TYR A 279 -0.74 -13.03 -9.42
N ASN A 280 0.28 -13.26 -10.25
CA ASN A 280 0.62 -12.35 -11.36
C ASN A 280 -0.51 -12.23 -12.37
N ALA A 281 -1.22 -13.32 -12.69
CA ALA A 281 -2.39 -13.26 -13.56
C ALA A 281 -3.56 -12.47 -12.94
N ALA A 282 -3.82 -12.65 -11.64
CA ALA A 282 -4.85 -11.88 -10.92
C ALA A 282 -4.49 -10.38 -10.83
N LEU A 283 -3.22 -10.07 -10.62
CA LEU A 283 -2.68 -8.72 -10.68
C LEU A 283 -2.90 -8.10 -12.07
N SER A 284 -2.53 -8.81 -13.13
CA SER A 284 -2.74 -8.37 -14.52
C SER A 284 -4.22 -8.12 -14.81
N LEU A 285 -5.13 -8.93 -14.28
CA LEU A 285 -6.57 -8.67 -14.43
C LEU A 285 -7.00 -7.36 -13.78
N GLY A 286 -6.51 -7.07 -12.57
CA GLY A 286 -6.77 -5.81 -11.88
C GLY A 286 -6.26 -4.60 -12.68
N ILE A 287 -5.01 -4.69 -13.16
CA ILE A 287 -4.40 -3.64 -13.98
C ILE A 287 -5.17 -3.45 -15.28
N ALA A 288 -5.52 -4.52 -15.99
CA ALA A 288 -6.29 -4.45 -17.23
C ALA A 288 -7.62 -3.74 -17.03
N ASN A 289 -8.38 -4.12 -15.99
CA ASN A 289 -9.66 -3.48 -15.67
C ASN A 289 -9.48 -1.99 -15.35
N GLN A 290 -8.43 -1.61 -14.62
CA GLN A 290 -8.21 -0.20 -14.28
C GLN A 290 -7.78 0.63 -15.48
N LEU A 291 -6.93 0.08 -16.35
CA LEU A 291 -6.60 0.72 -17.62
C LEU A 291 -7.86 0.90 -18.47
N THR A 292 -8.76 -0.09 -18.52
CA THR A 292 -10.04 0.06 -19.22
C THR A 292 -10.90 1.17 -18.63
N ASN A 293 -11.00 1.27 -17.30
CA ASN A 293 -11.72 2.38 -16.64
C ASN A 293 -11.13 3.74 -17.05
N ILE A 294 -9.81 3.91 -16.94
CA ILE A 294 -9.11 5.14 -17.34
C ILE A 294 -9.38 5.49 -18.81
N LEU A 295 -9.34 4.50 -19.71
CA LEU A 295 -9.54 4.74 -21.15
C LEU A 295 -10.99 5.04 -21.52
N ARG A 296 -11.95 4.49 -20.77
CA ARG A 296 -13.38 4.77 -20.93
C ARG A 296 -13.74 6.17 -20.41
N ASP A 297 -13.14 6.58 -19.29
CA ASP A 297 -13.60 7.70 -18.50
C ASP A 297 -12.73 8.97 -18.66
N VAL A 298 -11.80 9.00 -19.63
CA VAL A 298 -10.90 10.14 -19.93
C VAL A 298 -11.61 11.50 -19.87
N GLY A 299 -12.78 11.61 -20.53
CA GLY A 299 -13.51 12.88 -20.60
C GLY A 299 -14.14 13.29 -19.27
N GLU A 300 -14.55 12.32 -18.45
CA GLU A 300 -15.08 12.57 -17.10
C GLU A 300 -13.96 12.99 -16.14
N ASP A 301 -12.84 12.27 -16.18
CA ASP A 301 -11.64 12.59 -15.41
C ASP A 301 -11.11 13.98 -15.76
N ALA A 302 -11.08 14.32 -17.04
CA ALA A 302 -10.67 15.62 -17.54
C ALA A 302 -11.52 16.77 -16.95
N ARG A 303 -12.85 16.59 -16.84
CA ARG A 303 -13.74 17.57 -16.19
C ARG A 303 -13.48 17.74 -14.71
N ARG A 304 -12.95 16.70 -14.04
CA ARG A 304 -12.49 16.74 -12.65
C ARG A 304 -11.04 17.25 -12.53
N GLY A 305 -10.42 17.69 -13.62
CA GLY A 305 -9.04 18.16 -13.66
C GLY A 305 -8.01 17.04 -13.56
N ARG A 306 -8.37 15.79 -13.83
CA ARG A 306 -7.50 14.59 -13.77
C ARG A 306 -7.14 14.10 -15.16
N VAL A 307 -5.89 13.63 -15.33
CA VAL A 307 -5.40 13.01 -16.56
C VAL A 307 -4.46 11.88 -16.13
N TYR A 308 -4.99 10.66 -16.17
CA TYR A 308 -4.26 9.45 -15.79
C TYR A 308 -3.26 8.99 -16.86
N LEU A 309 -3.46 9.40 -18.11
CA LEU A 309 -2.64 9.00 -19.26
C LEU A 309 -1.18 9.44 -19.07
N PRO A 310 -0.19 8.58 -19.42
CA PRO A 310 1.22 8.89 -19.22
C PRO A 310 1.66 10.14 -20.00
N GLN A 311 2.25 11.10 -19.28
CA GLN A 311 2.58 12.42 -19.82
C GLN A 311 3.72 12.39 -20.84
N ASP A 312 4.70 11.50 -20.65
CA ASP A 312 5.76 11.25 -21.62
C ASP A 312 5.22 10.68 -22.94
N GLU A 313 4.25 9.77 -22.89
CA GLU A 313 3.63 9.17 -24.07
C GLU A 313 2.69 10.16 -24.78
N LEU A 314 1.96 11.00 -24.03
CA LEU A 314 1.18 12.10 -24.60
C LEU A 314 2.10 13.07 -25.36
N ALA A 315 3.21 13.49 -24.74
CA ALA A 315 4.19 14.36 -25.37
C ALA A 315 4.81 13.75 -26.63
N GLN A 316 5.14 12.45 -26.61
CA GLN A 316 5.64 11.72 -27.78
C GLN A 316 4.62 11.67 -28.93
N ALA A 317 3.32 11.59 -28.60
CA ALA A 317 2.24 11.66 -29.58
C ALA A 317 1.93 13.10 -30.06
N GLY A 318 2.61 14.10 -29.50
CA GLY A 318 2.36 15.52 -29.76
C GLY A 318 1.00 15.97 -29.27
N LEU A 319 0.59 15.47 -28.09
CA LEU A 319 -0.62 15.80 -27.36
C LEU A 319 -0.25 16.48 -26.02
N SER A 320 -1.12 17.36 -25.58
CA SER A 320 -1.03 18.10 -24.31
C SER A 320 -2.28 17.88 -23.46
N ASP A 321 -2.22 18.27 -22.19
CA ASP A 321 -3.41 18.27 -21.32
C ASP A 321 -4.53 19.15 -21.90
N GLU A 322 -4.18 20.27 -22.53
CA GLU A 322 -5.12 21.18 -23.19
C GLU A 322 -5.89 20.49 -24.31
N ASP A 323 -5.24 19.59 -25.07
CA ASP A 323 -5.91 18.79 -26.09
C ASP A 323 -6.95 17.84 -25.48
N ILE A 324 -6.65 17.27 -24.31
CA ILE A 324 -7.56 16.40 -23.57
C ILE A 324 -8.76 17.19 -23.04
N PHE A 325 -8.50 18.34 -22.43
CA PHE A 325 -9.54 19.22 -21.91
C PHE A 325 -10.43 19.80 -23.01
N ALA A 326 -9.88 20.06 -24.19
CA ALA A 326 -10.65 20.51 -25.35
C ALA A 326 -11.57 19.42 -25.92
N GLY A 327 -11.37 18.14 -25.55
CA GLY A 327 -12.21 17.02 -25.98
C GLY A 327 -12.16 16.74 -27.49
N LYS A 328 -11.10 17.16 -28.19
CA LYS A 328 -11.00 17.02 -29.65
C LYS A 328 -10.41 15.68 -30.06
N VAL A 329 -11.21 14.88 -30.77
CA VAL A 329 -10.79 13.56 -31.27
C VAL A 329 -10.04 13.71 -32.61
N THR A 330 -8.74 13.96 -32.52
CA THR A 330 -7.81 14.05 -33.67
C THR A 330 -7.27 12.67 -34.08
N ASP A 331 -6.59 12.58 -35.23
CA ASP A 331 -5.93 11.32 -35.63
C ASP A 331 -4.74 10.97 -34.73
N LYS A 332 -4.02 11.97 -34.21
CA LYS A 332 -3.00 11.79 -33.17
C LYS A 332 -3.60 11.13 -31.93
N TRP A 333 -4.74 11.66 -31.47
CA TRP A 333 -5.49 11.10 -30.34
C TRP A 333 -5.93 9.64 -30.61
N ARG A 334 -6.51 9.36 -31.79
CA ARG A 334 -6.91 8.00 -32.16
C ARG A 334 -5.72 7.03 -32.15
N ASN A 335 -4.57 7.45 -32.68
CA ASN A 335 -3.38 6.60 -32.70
C ASN A 335 -2.81 6.37 -31.28
N PHE A 336 -2.78 7.41 -30.46
CA PHE A 336 -2.40 7.31 -29.05
C PHE A 336 -3.31 6.32 -28.30
N MET A 337 -4.63 6.46 -28.41
CA MET A 337 -5.59 5.58 -27.76
C MET A 337 -5.48 4.13 -28.23
N LYS A 338 -5.22 3.87 -29.51
CA LYS A 338 -4.97 2.51 -30.01
C LYS A 338 -3.80 1.84 -29.28
N ASN A 339 -2.72 2.57 -28.99
CA ASN A 339 -1.58 2.03 -28.26
C ASN A 339 -1.94 1.72 -26.79
N GLN A 340 -2.72 2.57 -26.14
CA GLN A 340 -3.18 2.33 -24.77
C GLN A 340 -4.15 1.14 -24.68
N ILE A 341 -5.08 1.02 -25.63
CA ILE A 341 -5.99 -0.13 -25.74
C ILE A 341 -5.19 -1.41 -25.97
N LYS A 342 -4.19 -1.39 -26.85
CA LYS A 342 -3.29 -2.55 -27.06
C LYS A 342 -2.62 -2.96 -25.75
N ARG A 343 -2.13 -2.00 -24.96
CA ARG A 343 -1.53 -2.27 -23.64
C ARG A 343 -2.52 -2.92 -22.68
N ALA A 344 -3.73 -2.40 -22.55
CA ALA A 344 -4.76 -3.01 -21.71
C ALA A 344 -5.08 -4.46 -22.14
N ARG A 345 -5.15 -4.71 -23.46
CA ARG A 345 -5.35 -6.06 -24.00
C ARG A 345 -4.22 -7.02 -23.66
N MET A 346 -2.96 -6.57 -23.71
CA MET A 346 -1.82 -7.41 -23.27
C MET A 346 -1.97 -7.87 -21.82
N PHE A 347 -2.46 -7.01 -20.91
CA PHE A 347 -2.73 -7.42 -19.52
C PHE A 347 -3.92 -8.38 -19.41
N PHE A 348 -4.96 -8.24 -20.25
CA PHE A 348 -6.03 -9.26 -20.32
C PHE A 348 -5.50 -10.61 -20.81
N ASP A 349 -4.63 -10.63 -21.83
CA ASP A 349 -4.02 -11.85 -22.34
C ASP A 349 -3.18 -12.56 -21.25
N GLU A 350 -2.43 -11.80 -20.45
CA GLU A 350 -1.71 -12.36 -19.29
C GLU A 350 -2.66 -12.87 -18.19
N ALA A 351 -3.76 -12.14 -17.94
CA ALA A 351 -4.76 -12.54 -16.95
C ALA A 351 -5.46 -13.86 -17.33
N GLU A 352 -5.82 -14.04 -18.61
CA GLU A 352 -6.50 -15.25 -19.10
C GLU A 352 -5.69 -16.53 -18.85
N LYS A 353 -4.36 -16.45 -18.90
CA LYS A 353 -3.47 -17.59 -18.60
C LYS A 353 -3.71 -18.14 -17.19
N GLY A 354 -3.98 -17.28 -16.21
CA GLY A 354 -4.23 -17.68 -14.83
C GLY A 354 -5.64 -18.22 -14.56
N VAL A 355 -6.64 -17.83 -15.36
CA VAL A 355 -8.04 -18.25 -15.16
C VAL A 355 -8.18 -19.77 -15.22
N THR A 356 -7.44 -20.42 -16.10
CA THR A 356 -7.46 -21.88 -16.25
C THR A 356 -6.86 -22.62 -15.05
N GLN A 357 -6.05 -21.93 -14.25
CA GLN A 357 -5.32 -22.48 -13.10
C GLN A 357 -6.11 -22.35 -11.78
N LEU A 358 -7.16 -21.51 -11.77
CA LEU A 358 -8.06 -21.40 -10.63
C LEU A 358 -8.88 -22.68 -10.45
N SER A 359 -9.34 -22.93 -9.22
CA SER A 359 -10.26 -24.03 -8.95
C SER A 359 -11.54 -23.93 -9.79
N SER A 360 -12.10 -25.08 -10.18
CA SER A 360 -13.22 -25.16 -11.14
C SER A 360 -14.41 -24.26 -10.79
N ALA A 361 -14.77 -24.16 -9.51
CA ALA A 361 -15.84 -23.32 -8.99
C ALA A 361 -15.58 -21.80 -9.13
N SER A 362 -14.35 -21.40 -9.44
CA SER A 362 -13.92 -19.99 -9.57
C SER A 362 -13.62 -19.59 -11.01
N ARG A 363 -13.47 -20.53 -11.96
CA ARG A 363 -13.09 -20.24 -13.36
C ARG A 363 -14.15 -19.43 -14.11
N TRP A 364 -15.42 -19.84 -14.03
CA TRP A 364 -16.52 -19.20 -14.75
C TRP A 364 -16.83 -17.77 -14.30
N PRO A 365 -16.89 -17.46 -12.98
CA PRO A 365 -17.01 -16.07 -12.52
C PRO A 365 -15.93 -15.14 -13.10
N VAL A 366 -14.68 -15.59 -13.13
CA VAL A 366 -13.57 -14.76 -13.61
C VAL A 366 -13.60 -14.63 -15.14
N ARG A 367 -13.87 -15.73 -15.85
CA ARG A 367 -13.96 -15.73 -17.31
C ARG A 367 -15.09 -14.84 -17.82
N THR A 368 -16.26 -14.90 -17.19
CA THR A 368 -17.38 -14.01 -17.55
C THR A 368 -17.01 -12.54 -17.37
N ARG A 369 -16.32 -12.19 -16.27
CA ARG A 369 -15.85 -10.82 -16.03
C ARG A 369 -14.88 -10.35 -17.13
N ILE A 370 -13.91 -11.17 -17.51
CA ILE A 370 -12.97 -10.84 -18.59
C ILE A 370 -13.72 -10.60 -19.90
N VAL A 371 -14.63 -11.50 -20.27
CA VAL A 371 -15.40 -11.36 -21.52
C VAL A 371 -16.21 -10.07 -21.52
N TYR A 372 -16.95 -9.76 -20.44
CA TYR A 372 -17.76 -8.54 -20.36
C TYR A 372 -16.91 -7.27 -20.45
N THR A 373 -15.79 -7.17 -19.71
CA THR A 373 -14.93 -5.98 -19.76
C THR A 373 -14.22 -5.86 -21.11
N TYR A 374 -13.84 -6.99 -21.72
CA TYR A 374 -13.19 -7.01 -23.02
C TYR A 374 -14.15 -6.60 -24.15
N THR A 375 -15.43 -6.98 -24.07
CA THR A 375 -16.44 -6.60 -25.07
C THR A 375 -16.88 -5.14 -24.97
N ASP A 376 -16.93 -4.55 -23.77
CA ASP A 376 -17.20 -3.12 -23.58
C ASP A 376 -16.06 -2.21 -24.06
N SER A 377 -14.88 -2.78 -24.36
CA SER A 377 -13.72 -2.07 -24.91
C SER A 377 -13.67 -2.02 -26.46
N LYS A 378 -14.71 -2.52 -27.13
CA LYS A 378 -14.92 -2.42 -28.59
C LYS A 378 -15.92 -1.33 -28.89
#